data_AF-A0A3N9XGP5-F1
#
_entry.id   AF-A0A3N9XGP5-F1
#
_cell.length_a   1.000
_cell.length_b   1.000
_cell.length_c   1.000
_cell.angle_alpha   90.00
_cell.angle_beta   90.00
_cell.angle_gamma   90.00
#
_symmetry.space_group_name_H-M   'P 1'
#
loop_
_entity.id
_entity.type
_entity.pdbx_description
1 polymer ?
#
loop_
_entity_poly.entity_id
_entity_poly.type
_entity_poly.pdbx_seq_one_letter_code
_entity_poly.pdbx_strand_id
1 'polypeptide(L)' 'MLTVSDRLPEHGLAACVSLGANNASRTINHTSHEGTWCVVFVGPMDFTSISPTEIADETPAAGV' A
#
# COMPACT_ATOMS: atom_id res chain seq x y z
N MET A 1 -14.08 -0.56 -13.43
CA MET A 1 -12.90 -0.06 -14.14
C MET A 1 -12.81 1.42 -13.82
N LEU A 2 -11.78 1.83 -13.07
CA LEU A 2 -11.54 3.24 -12.73
C LEU A 2 -10.82 3.89 -13.92
N THR A 3 -11.19 5.13 -14.26
CA THR A 3 -10.50 5.93 -15.28
C THR A 3 -9.67 7.03 -14.62
N VAL A 4 -8.72 7.60 -15.36
CA VAL A 4 -7.98 8.78 -14.91
C VAL A 4 -8.99 9.89 -14.56
N SER A 5 -8.76 10.56 -13.42
CA SER A 5 -9.63 11.59 -12.81
C SER A 5 -10.88 11.09 -12.06
N ASP A 6 -11.13 9.77 -12.00
CA ASP A 6 -12.17 9.25 -11.11
C ASP A 6 -11.72 9.30 -9.64
N ARG A 7 -12.67 9.52 -8.72
CA ARG A 7 -12.36 9.52 -7.29
C ARG A 7 -12.14 8.08 -6.84
N LEU A 8 -10.98 7.81 -6.23
CA LEU A 8 -10.74 6.51 -5.60
C LEU A 8 -11.89 6.14 -4.65
N PRO A 9 -12.43 4.92 -4.74
CA PRO A 9 -13.52 4.47 -3.87
C PRO A 9 -13.13 4.56 -2.39
N GLU A 10 -14.13 4.78 -1.54
CA GLU A 10 -13.93 4.67 -0.10
C GLU A 10 -13.46 3.26 0.24
N HIS A 11 -12.37 3.17 0.99
CA HIS A 11 -11.79 1.94 1.46
C HIS A 11 -11.54 2.04 2.96
N GLY A 12 -11.58 0.88 3.63
CA GLY A 12 -11.22 0.73 5.03
C GLY A 12 -10.66 -0.66 5.27
N LEU A 13 -9.36 -0.79 5.10
CA LEU A 13 -8.66 -2.08 5.07
C LEU A 13 -7.59 -2.11 6.17
N ALA A 14 -7.38 -3.30 6.74
CA ALA A 14 -6.27 -3.52 7.66
C ALA A 14 -4.99 -3.70 6.84
N ALA A 15 -4.04 -2.78 7.01
CA ALA A 15 -2.74 -2.81 6.35
C ALA A 15 -1.64 -3.20 7.34
N CYS A 16 -0.64 -3.93 6.84
CA CYS A 16 0.59 -4.19 7.59
C CYS A 16 1.50 -2.95 7.48
N VAL A 17 1.75 -2.25 8.59
CA VAL A 17 2.51 -0.99 8.61
C VAL A 17 3.84 -1.10 9.35
N SER A 18 4.10 -2.22 10.01
CA SER A 18 5.29 -2.40 10.83
C SER A 18 5.65 -3.87 10.99
N LEU A 19 6.95 -4.14 11.17
CA LEU A 19 7.48 -5.48 11.46
C LEU A 19 7.40 -5.83 12.96
N GLY A 20 7.03 -4.88 13.82
CA GLY A 20 6.92 -5.08 15.26
C GLY A 20 5.56 -5.68 15.67
N ALA A 21 5.60 -6.78 16.44
CA ALA A 21 4.40 -7.57 16.81
C ALA A 21 3.26 -6.77 17.45
N ASN A 22 3.56 -5.66 18.14
CA ASN A 22 2.55 -4.88 18.87
C ASN A 22 1.83 -3.83 18.00
N ASN A 23 2.40 -3.43 16.86
CA ASN A 23 1.86 -2.40 15.97
C ASN A 23 1.83 -2.85 14.49
N ALA A 24 1.82 -4.16 14.26
CA ALA A 24 1.98 -4.72 12.93
C ALA A 24 0.84 -4.34 11.98
N SER A 25 -0.39 -4.28 12.48
CA SER A 25 -1.59 -3.96 11.69
C SER A 25 -2.19 -2.62 12.10
N ARG A 26 -2.50 -1.78 11.10
CA ARG A 26 -3.27 -0.56 11.28
C ARG A 26 -4.40 -0.49 10.25
N THR A 27 -5.57 -0.04 10.67
CA THR A 27 -6.66 0.25 9.73
C THR A 27 -6.34 1.54 8.97
N ILE A 28 -6.25 1.43 7.65
CA ILE A 28 -6.05 2.56 6.73
C ILE A 28 -7.35 2.79 5.97
N ASN A 29 -7.79 4.04 5.95
CA ASN A 29 -8.99 4.48 5.24
C ASN A 29 -8.64 5.56 4.22
N HIS A 30 -9.60 5.92 3.38
CA HIS A 30 -9.46 6.98 2.38
C HIS A 30 -9.08 8.36 2.94
N THR A 31 -9.26 8.59 4.25
CA THR A 31 -8.89 9.83 4.94
C THR A 31 -7.52 9.78 5.61
N SER A 32 -6.88 8.61 5.72
CA SER A 32 -5.64 8.43 6.48
C SER A 32 -4.43 9.18 5.91
N HIS A 33 -4.49 9.58 4.63
CA HIS A 33 -3.42 10.29 3.93
C HIS A 33 -3.94 11.55 3.19
N GLU A 34 -4.90 12.26 3.79
CA GLU A 34 -5.42 13.50 3.21
C GLU A 34 -4.33 14.57 3.02
N GLY A 35 -4.45 15.33 1.92
CA GLY A 35 -3.51 16.40 1.59
C GLY A 35 -2.14 15.94 1.07
N THR A 36 -1.92 14.63 0.93
CA THR A 36 -0.66 14.06 0.41
C THR A 36 -0.90 13.32 -0.90
N TRP A 37 0.07 13.38 -1.82
CA TRP A 37 0.06 12.54 -3.01
C TRP A 37 0.30 11.07 -2.62
N CYS A 38 -0.68 10.22 -2.93
CA CYS A 38 -0.63 8.78 -2.65
C CYS A 38 -0.45 8.00 -3.94
N VAL A 39 0.50 7.06 -3.94
CA VAL A 39 0.66 6.07 -5.01
C VAL A 39 0.06 4.76 -4.52
N VAL A 40 -0.87 4.19 -5.28
CA VAL A 40 -1.59 2.96 -4.92
C VAL A 40 -1.33 1.91 -5.98
N PHE A 41 -0.63 0.84 -5.60
CA PHE A 41 -0.40 -0.33 -6.43
C PHE A 41 -1.35 -1.46 -6.04
N VAL A 42 -2.00 -2.09 -7.03
CA VAL A 42 -2.94 -3.20 -6.81
C VAL A 42 -2.39 -4.45 -7.51
N GLY A 43 -1.82 -5.36 -6.71
CA GLY A 43 -1.34 -6.65 -7.18
C GLY A 43 -2.45 -7.71 -7.19
N PRO A 44 -2.35 -8.75 -8.05
CA PRO A 44 -3.35 -9.82 -8.13
C PRO A 44 -3.32 -10.76 -6.91
N MET A 45 -2.13 -11.02 -6.34
CA MET A 45 -1.94 -11.87 -5.17
C MET A 45 -0.50 -11.71 -4.64
N ASP A 46 -0.35 -11.72 -3.33
CA ASP A 46 0.96 -11.77 -2.67
C ASP A 46 1.70 -13.07 -3.06
N PHE A 47 3.03 -13.01 -3.23
CA PHE A 47 3.91 -14.13 -3.58
C PHE A 47 3.81 -14.71 -5.01
N THR A 48 3.33 -13.94 -5.98
CA THR A 48 3.52 -14.27 -7.40
C THR A 48 4.89 -13.77 -7.88
N SER A 49 5.51 -14.40 -8.89
CA SER A 49 6.87 -14.02 -9.35
C SER A 49 7.03 -12.56 -9.82
N ILE A 50 5.94 -11.82 -9.98
CA ILE A 50 5.90 -10.42 -10.43
C ILE A 50 5.79 -9.46 -9.23
N SER A 51 4.92 -9.76 -8.25
CA SER A 51 4.60 -8.88 -7.11
C SER A 51 5.75 -8.49 -6.16
N PRO A 52 6.71 -9.35 -5.76
CA PRO A 52 7.73 -8.96 -4.79
C PRO A 52 8.81 -8.07 -5.41
N THR A 53 9.04 -8.15 -6.73
CA THR A 53 10.04 -7.34 -7.44
C THR A 53 9.64 -5.87 -7.52
N GLU A 54 8.34 -5.57 -7.73
CA GLU A 54 7.83 -4.19 -7.78
C GLU A 54 7.86 -3.54 -6.38
N ILE A 55 7.49 -4.30 -5.34
CA ILE A 55 7.46 -3.79 -3.97
C ILE A 55 8.87 -3.64 -3.36
N ALA A 56 9.81 -4.53 -3.73
CA ALA A 56 11.19 -4.48 -3.25
C ALA A 56 12.00 -3.32 -3.86
N ASP A 57 11.68 -2.90 -5.09
CA ASP A 57 12.35 -1.76 -5.75
C ASP A 57 11.85 -0.41 -5.20
N GLU A 58 10.54 -0.30 -4.94
CA GLU A 58 9.90 0.90 -4.35
C GLU A 58 10.26 1.11 -2.87
N THR A 59 10.73 0.07 -2.18
CA THR A 59 11.25 0.22 -0.81
C THR A 59 12.72 0.64 -0.92
N PRO A 60 13.11 1.86 -0.51
CA PRO A 60 14.52 2.22 -0.49
C PRO A 60 15.22 1.20 0.41
N ALA A 61 16.17 0.45 -0.17
CA ALA A 61 16.98 -0.51 0.55
C ALA A 61 17.49 0.20 1.81
N ALA A 62 16.96 -0.19 2.97
CA ALA A 62 17.43 0.30 4.24
C ALA A 62 18.92 -0.06 4.27
N GLY A 63 19.75 0.98 4.13
CA GLY A 63 21.19 0.85 4.08
C GLY A 63 21.69 0.06 5.29
N VAL A 64 22.71 -0.75 5.01
CA VAL A 64 23.74 -1.17 5.96
C VAL A 64 24.31 0.06 6.67
#